data_AF-A0A925WBJ0-F1
#
_entry.id   AF-A0A925WBJ0-F1
#
_cell.length_a   1.000
_cell.length_b   1.000
_cell.length_c   1.000
_cell.angle_alpha   90.00
_cell.angle_beta   90.00
_cell.angle_gamma   90.00
#
_symmetry.space_group_name_H-M   'P 1'
#
loop_
_entity.id
_entity.type
_entity.pdbx_description
1 polymer ?
#
loop_
_entity_poly.entity_id
_entity_poly.type
_entity_poly.pdbx_seq_one_letter_code
_entity_poly.pdbx_strand_id
1 'polypeptide(L)'
;SPTVSPRVSSTRRATRRWAWGPDRLHLRPDAHRRVALRVLETLGETVGEDWRAPLPDDEPAPWRDRQLEDLRWMREFAVPYVRKKMQGRQTGDGFAAKRPDLLPLDAG
;
A
#
# COMPACT_ATOMS: atom_id res chain seq x y z
N SER A 1 27.70 8.91 26.24
CA SER A 1 27.66 9.51 24.89
C SER A 1 26.48 8.94 24.13
N PRO A 2 25.42 9.70 23.83
CA PRO A 2 24.35 9.17 22.99
C PRO A 2 24.72 9.34 21.52
N THR A 3 24.82 8.22 20.82
CA THR A 3 25.00 8.14 19.37
C THR A 3 23.84 8.83 18.68
N VAL A 4 24.14 9.86 17.88
CA VAL A 4 23.18 10.56 17.04
C VAL A 4 22.73 9.60 15.93
N SER A 5 21.50 9.11 16.01
CA SER A 5 20.85 8.41 14.90
C SER A 5 20.68 9.39 13.73
N PRO A 6 21.12 9.08 12.50
CA PRO A 6 20.95 9.99 11.39
C PRO A 6 19.45 10.09 11.07
N ARG A 7 18.93 11.31 11.22
CA ARG A 7 17.60 11.71 10.79
C ARG A 7 17.53 11.54 9.27
N VAL A 8 16.84 10.51 8.78
CA VAL A 8 16.61 10.34 7.34
C VAL A 8 15.58 11.40 6.90
N SER A 9 16.10 12.57 6.59
CA SER A 9 15.40 13.62 5.85
C SER A 9 15.32 13.20 4.39
N SER A 10 14.14 12.80 3.92
CA SER A 10 13.77 12.82 2.50
C SER A 10 12.26 12.68 2.38
N THR A 11 11.61 13.84 2.35
CA THR A 11 10.21 13.99 2.01
C THR A 11 10.03 13.69 0.51
N ARG A 12 9.93 12.40 0.17
CA ARG A 12 9.24 11.85 -1.02
C ARG A 12 8.92 10.39 -0.71
N ARG A 13 8.04 10.14 0.26
CA ARG A 13 7.65 8.78 0.66
C ARG A 13 6.19 8.48 0.31
N ALA A 14 5.89 8.60 -0.97
CA ALA A 14 4.75 8.04 -1.69
C ALA A 14 5.14 8.16 -3.17
N THR A 15 5.40 7.13 -3.97
CA THR A 15 5.05 5.71 -3.99
C THR A 15 6.14 4.98 -4.80
N ARG A 16 7.00 4.17 -4.16
CA ARG A 16 7.99 3.39 -4.92
C ARG A 16 7.28 2.28 -5.69
N ARG A 17 7.54 2.12 -6.99
CA ARG A 17 6.75 1.23 -7.86
C ARG A 17 6.82 -0.22 -7.41
N TRP A 18 7.99 -0.67 -6.96
CA TRP A 18 8.15 -2.03 -6.45
C TRP A 18 7.18 -2.38 -5.31
N ALA A 19 6.71 -1.37 -4.55
CA ALA A 19 5.89 -1.61 -3.36
C ALA A 19 4.42 -1.92 -3.68
N TRP A 20 3.93 -1.50 -4.85
CA TRP A 20 2.51 -1.54 -5.20
C TRP A 20 2.25 -2.52 -6.34
N GLY A 21 1.03 -3.08 -6.35
CA GLY A 21 0.51 -3.84 -7.46
C GLY A 21 0.22 -2.95 -8.68
N PRO A 22 -0.19 -3.55 -9.81
CA PRO A 22 -0.48 -2.82 -11.05
C PRO A 22 -1.53 -1.72 -10.90
N ASP A 23 -2.48 -1.91 -9.97
CA ASP A 23 -3.54 -0.96 -9.69
C ASP A 23 -3.10 0.26 -8.85
N ARG A 24 -1.85 0.25 -8.35
CA ARG A 24 -1.26 1.28 -7.49
C ARG A 24 -1.99 1.48 -6.16
N LEU A 25 -2.79 0.50 -5.73
CA LEU A 25 -3.57 0.55 -4.50
C LEU A 25 -3.20 -0.57 -3.53
N HIS A 26 -3.02 -1.79 -4.03
CA HIS A 26 -2.65 -2.91 -3.18
C HIS A 26 -1.14 -3.01 -3.05
N LEU A 27 -0.64 -3.36 -1.87
CA LEU A 27 0.77 -3.63 -1.69
C LEU A 27 1.13 -4.98 -2.31
N ARG A 28 2.34 -5.08 -2.86
CA ARG A 28 2.93 -6.37 -3.24
C ARG A 28 3.33 -7.17 -1.99
N PRO A 29 3.48 -8.51 -2.07
CA PRO A 29 3.81 -9.35 -0.92
C PRO A 29 5.02 -8.87 -0.10
N ASP A 30 6.10 -8.46 -0.77
CA ASP A 30 7.32 -7.99 -0.09
C ASP A 30 7.10 -6.67 0.66
N ALA A 31 6.28 -5.79 0.10
CA ALA A 31 5.92 -4.53 0.75
C ALA A 31 5.01 -4.78 1.96
N HIS A 32 4.05 -5.69 1.83
CA HIS A 32 3.24 -6.18 2.96
C HIS A 32 4.12 -6.77 4.08
N ARG A 33 5.10 -7.61 3.74
CA ARG A 33 6.04 -8.19 4.71
C ARG A 33 6.78 -7.12 5.50
N ARG A 34 7.32 -6.11 4.81
CA ARG A 34 8.02 -4.97 5.46
C ARG A 34 7.10 -4.16 6.37
N VAL A 35 5.84 -3.93 5.96
CA VAL A 35 4.85 -3.28 6.82
C VAL A 35 4.56 -4.14 8.06
N ALA A 36 4.39 -5.45 7.91
CA ALA A 36 4.16 -6.36 9.03
C ALA A 36 5.33 -6.35 10.02
N LEU A 37 6.57 -6.41 9.54
CA LEU A 37 7.77 -6.30 10.37
C LEU A 37 7.81 -4.96 11.15
N ARG A 38 7.45 -3.84 10.50
CA ARG A 38 7.37 -2.55 11.19
C ARG A 38 6.27 -2.52 12.25
N VAL A 39 5.12 -3.14 11.97
CA VAL A 39 4.02 -3.24 12.94
C VAL A 39 4.47 -4.05 14.16
N LEU A 40 5.09 -5.21 13.96
CA LEU A 40 5.64 -6.03 15.05
C LEU A 40 6.67 -5.28 15.89
N GLU A 41 7.65 -4.62 15.25
CA GLU A 41 8.63 -3.75 15.94
C GLU A 41 7.92 -2.67 16.78
N THR A 42 6.85 -2.07 16.26
CA THR A 42 6.08 -1.01 16.95
C THR A 42 5.31 -1.56 18.16
N LEU A 43 4.89 -2.82 18.11
CA LEU A 43 4.22 -3.51 19.21
C LEU A 43 5.19 -4.03 20.28
N GLY A 44 6.52 -3.86 20.08
CA GLY A 44 7.54 -4.33 21.00
C GLY A 44 7.94 -5.80 20.79
N GLU A 45 7.47 -6.41 19.71
CA GLU A 45 7.80 -7.79 19.36
C GLU A 45 9.21 -7.89 18.78
N THR A 46 9.86 -9.03 19.01
CA THR A 46 11.18 -9.30 18.43
C THR A 46 11.02 -9.64 16.95
N VAL A 47 11.69 -8.89 16.07
CA VAL A 47 11.68 -9.10 14.62
C VAL A 47 13.04 -9.63 14.15
N GLY A 48 13.02 -10.76 13.43
CA GLY A 48 14.24 -11.40 12.90
C GLY A 48 14.78 -10.81 11.61
N GLU A 49 14.09 -9.82 11.03
CA GLU A 49 14.44 -9.19 9.76
C GLU A 49 14.36 -7.66 9.88
N ASP A 50 15.31 -6.96 9.26
CA ASP A 50 15.27 -5.50 9.18
C ASP A 50 14.38 -5.04 8.03
N TRP A 51 13.21 -4.49 8.37
CA TRP A 51 12.28 -3.93 7.37
C TRP A 51 12.86 -2.72 6.62
N ARG A 52 13.94 -2.10 7.15
CA ARG A 52 14.69 -1.00 6.52
C ARG A 52 15.76 -1.47 5.55
N ALA A 53 15.95 -2.78 5.38
CA ALA A 53 16.88 -3.34 4.42
C ALA A 53 16.75 -2.65 3.06
N PRO A 54 17.86 -2.49 2.30
CA PRO A 54 17.86 -1.77 1.04
C PRO A 54 16.68 -2.13 0.14
N LEU A 55 16.10 -1.12 -0.45
CA LEU A 55 14.97 -1.25 -1.35
C LEU A 55 15.49 -1.49 -2.75
N PRO A 56 14.82 -2.32 -3.57
CA PRO A 56 15.10 -2.35 -4.99
C PRO A 56 15.06 -0.93 -5.55
N ASP A 57 16.01 -0.62 -6.43
CA ASP A 57 15.98 0.63 -7.15
C ASP A 57 14.83 0.62 -8.16
N ASP A 58 14.08 1.71 -8.20
CA ASP A 58 13.13 1.93 -9.28
C ASP A 58 13.91 2.56 -10.44
N GLU A 59 14.16 1.80 -11.51
CA GLU A 59 14.81 2.37 -12.70
C GLU A 59 13.99 3.54 -13.25
N PRO A 60 14.61 4.72 -13.48
CA PRO A 60 13.90 5.86 -14.00
C PRO A 60 13.50 5.63 -15.46
N ALA A 61 12.21 5.40 -15.69
CA ALA A 61 11.66 5.37 -17.04
C ALA A 61 11.68 6.78 -17.69
N PRO A 62 11.93 6.88 -19.01
CA PRO A 62 11.78 8.11 -19.78
C PRO A 62 10.41 8.76 -19.57
N TRP A 63 10.34 10.09 -19.63
CA TRP A 63 9.11 10.83 -19.35
C TRP A 63 7.93 10.37 -20.22
N ARG A 64 8.16 10.11 -21.52
CA ARG A 64 7.12 9.64 -22.45
C ARG A 64 6.54 8.29 -22.02
N ASP A 65 7.40 7.36 -21.61
CA ASP A 65 6.96 6.03 -21.18
C ASP A 65 6.13 6.12 -19.89
N ARG A 66 6.52 6.99 -18.96
CA ARG A 66 5.73 7.29 -17.76
C ARG A 66 4.33 7.81 -18.10
N GLN A 67 4.22 8.72 -19.06
CA GLN A 67 2.92 9.24 -19.48
C GLN A 67 2.04 8.15 -20.11
N LEU A 68 2.62 7.27 -20.95
CA LEU A 68 1.90 6.15 -21.55
C LEU A 68 1.43 5.14 -20.50
N GLU A 69 2.26 4.84 -19.50
CA GLU A 69 1.90 4.02 -18.35
C GLU A 69 0.76 4.62 -17.53
N ASP A 70 0.79 5.93 -17.29
CA ASP A 70 -0.25 6.63 -16.54
C ASP A 70 -1.58 6.64 -17.30
N LEU A 71 -1.57 6.88 -18.62
CA LEU A 71 -2.76 6.78 -19.47
C LEU A 71 -3.36 5.38 -19.46
N ARG A 72 -2.51 4.35 -19.56
CA ARG A 72 -2.94 2.94 -19.48
C ARG A 72 -3.59 2.64 -18.13
N TRP A 73 -2.91 3.01 -17.04
CA TRP A 73 -3.43 2.82 -15.68
C TRP A 73 -4.76 3.55 -15.47
N MET A 74 -4.87 4.80 -15.96
CA MET A 74 -6.12 5.56 -15.85
C MET A 74 -7.26 4.84 -16.57
N ARG A 75 -7.02 4.35 -17.79
CA ARG A 75 -8.03 3.60 -18.56
C ARG A 75 -8.46 2.31 -17.87
N GLU A 76 -7.50 1.59 -17.30
CA GLU A 76 -7.71 0.25 -16.75
C GLU A 76 -8.32 0.27 -15.34
N PHE A 77 -7.86 1.17 -14.47
CA PHE A 77 -8.22 1.17 -13.05
C PHE A 77 -9.03 2.41 -12.63
N ALA A 78 -8.57 3.61 -12.98
CA ALA A 78 -9.14 4.84 -12.44
C ALA A 78 -10.51 5.18 -13.05
N VAL A 79 -10.64 5.14 -14.37
CA VAL A 79 -11.88 5.49 -15.08
C VAL A 79 -13.06 4.60 -14.67
N PRO A 80 -12.94 3.26 -14.62
CA PRO A 80 -14.03 2.40 -14.14
C PRO A 80 -14.45 2.72 -12.70
N TYR A 81 -13.49 3.02 -11.82
CA TYR A 81 -13.77 3.39 -10.44
C TYR A 81 -14.54 4.71 -10.35
N VAL A 82 -14.08 5.76 -11.02
CA VAL A 82 -14.76 7.08 -11.04
C VAL A 82 -16.17 6.95 -11.62
N ARG A 83 -16.35 6.19 -12.69
CA ARG A 83 -17.67 5.93 -13.28
C ARG A 83 -18.62 5.28 -12.27
N LYS A 84 -18.17 4.23 -11.56
CA LYS A 84 -18.97 3.59 -10.51
C LYS A 84 -19.34 4.59 -9.41
N LYS A 85 -18.38 5.42 -9.00
CA LYS A 85 -18.58 6.44 -7.96
C LYS A 85 -19.62 7.48 -8.37
N MET A 86 -19.58 7.97 -9.61
CA MET A 86 -20.57 8.91 -10.15
C MET A 86 -21.98 8.30 -10.27
N GLN A 87 -22.07 6.99 -10.47
CA GLN A 87 -23.34 6.25 -10.46
C GLN A 87 -23.87 5.99 -9.04
N GLY A 88 -23.22 6.53 -8.01
CA GLY A 88 -23.59 6.31 -6.61
C GLY A 88 -23.23 4.92 -6.09
N ARG A 89 -22.50 4.11 -6.87
CA ARG A 89 -22.19 2.74 -6.49
C ARG A 89 -21.03 2.68 -5.50
N GLN A 90 -21.19 1.89 -4.45
CA GLN A 90 -20.18 1.65 -3.43
C GLN A 90 -19.66 0.20 -3.50
N THR A 91 -18.46 -0.02 -2.93
CA THR A 91 -17.79 -1.35 -2.92
C THR A 91 -18.59 -2.42 -2.16
N GLY A 92 -19.54 -2.02 -1.31
CA GLY A 92 -20.43 -2.91 -0.57
C GLY A 92 -21.82 -3.10 -1.18
N ASP A 93 -22.12 -2.48 -2.33
CA ASP A 93 -23.47 -2.59 -2.92
C ASP A 93 -23.79 -4.04 -3.29
N GLY A 94 -24.92 -4.54 -2.79
CA GLY A 94 -25.37 -5.91 -3.03
C GLY A 94 -24.71 -6.96 -2.13
N PHE A 95 -23.83 -6.58 -1.21
CA PHE A 95 -23.27 -7.48 -0.20
C PHE A 95 -23.89 -7.20 1.17
N ALA A 96 -24.43 -8.23 1.81
CA ALA A 96 -24.78 -8.18 3.21
C ALA A 96 -23.50 -8.29 4.08
N ALA A 97 -23.43 -7.51 5.16
CA ALA A 97 -22.34 -7.63 6.12
C ALA A 97 -22.31 -9.05 6.70
N LYS A 98 -21.12 -9.65 6.83
CA LYS A 98 -20.96 -10.97 7.46
C LYS A 98 -21.45 -10.98 8.93
N ARG A 99 -21.37 -9.83 9.58
CA ARG A 99 -21.89 -9.56 10.93
C ARG A 99 -22.58 -8.20 10.90
N PRO A 100 -23.89 -8.13 10.57
CA PRO A 100 -24.61 -6.86 10.52
C PRO A 100 -24.83 -6.29 11.93
N ASP A 101 -24.98 -7.17 12.92
CA ASP A 101 -25.13 -6.81 14.32
C ASP A 101 -23.76 -6.81 15.02
N LEU A 102 -23.49 -5.75 15.78
CA LEU A 102 -22.28 -5.58 16.58
C LEU A 102 -22.32 -6.44 17.86
N LEU A 103 -22.54 -7.74 17.70
CA LEU A 103 -22.53 -8.70 18.81
C LEU A 103 -21.10 -8.98 19.29
N PRO A 104 -20.92 -9.40 20.55
CA PRO A 104 -19.63 -9.87 21.05
C PRO A 104 -18.98 -10.90 20.12
N LEU A 105 -17.66 -10.85 19.98
CA LEU A 105 -16.91 -11.93 19.32
C LEU A 105 -16.81 -13.08 20.31
N ASP A 106 -17.42 -14.21 19.98
CA ASP A 106 -17.19 -15.44 20.75
C ASP A 106 -15.73 -15.83 20.60
N ALA A 107 -15.00 -15.79 21.72
CA ALA A 107 -13.67 -16.37 21.80
C ALA A 107 -13.85 -17.89 21.88
N GLY A 108 -13.84 -18.55 20.72
CA GLY A 108 -13.76 -20.00 20.66
C GLY A 108 -12.51 -20.54 21.32
#